data_AF-H3HBT9-F1
#
_entry.id   AF-H3HBT9-F1
#
_cell.length_a   1.000
_cell.length_b   1.000
_cell.length_c   1.000
_cell.angle_alpha   90.00
_cell.angle_beta   90.00
_cell.angle_gamma   90.00
#
_symmetry.space_group_name_H-M   'P 1'
#
loop_
_entity.id
_entity.type
_entity.pdbx_description
1 polymer ?
#
loop_
_entity_poly.entity_id
_entity_poly.type
_entity_poly.pdbx_seq_one_letter_code
_entity_poly.pdbx_strand_id
1 'polypeptide(L)'
;MVELGLRIGKASGSLRKAFDADGGLTHEVTISIFEASVLSALRSRTWVDGIKDASRDTGTKTKVSATLLKMDIFFLQVPGTVQAWLKETTLPEATTNRLKALVSQVKEKIAPTDQTNAHRGKARARQRLLGVVPIVRKRRKRLRSRHPIIDAFLNEEDGVDAFADLEDFIE
;
A
#
# COMPACT_ATOMS: atom_id res chain seq x y z
N MET A 1 10.40 -6.66 -11.49
CA MET A 1 9.27 -6.53 -12.44
C MET A 1 7.95 -6.17 -11.76
N VAL A 2 7.43 -6.97 -10.81
CA VAL A 2 6.13 -6.69 -10.14
C VAL A 2 6.09 -5.32 -9.46
N GLU A 3 7.11 -4.97 -8.66
CA GLU A 3 7.12 -3.67 -7.98
C GLU A 3 7.13 -2.46 -8.92
N LEU A 4 7.81 -2.58 -10.07
CA LEU A 4 7.83 -1.54 -11.09
C LEU A 4 6.44 -1.36 -11.71
N GLY A 5 5.76 -2.47 -12.04
CA GLY A 5 4.38 -2.43 -12.53
C GLY A 5 3.41 -1.81 -11.54
N LEU A 6 3.56 -2.10 -10.24
CA LEU A 6 2.76 -1.44 -9.20
C LEU A 6 3.02 0.06 -9.11
N ARG A 7 4.29 0.50 -9.23
CA ARG A 7 4.65 1.92 -9.22
C ARG A 7 4.10 2.64 -10.43
N ILE A 8 4.23 2.06 -11.63
CA ILE A 8 3.68 2.60 -12.87
C ILE A 8 2.16 2.70 -12.76
N GLY A 9 1.47 1.64 -12.33
CA GLY A 9 0.02 1.68 -12.12
C GLY A 9 -0.42 2.77 -11.14
N LYS A 10 0.28 2.92 -10.01
CA LYS A 10 -0.01 4.01 -9.05
C LYS A 10 0.24 5.40 -9.66
N ALA A 11 1.35 5.56 -10.37
CA ALA A 11 1.70 6.81 -11.03
C ALA A 11 0.66 7.18 -12.09
N SER A 12 0.27 6.25 -12.97
CA SER A 12 -0.79 6.45 -13.97
C SER A 12 -2.14 6.78 -13.32
N GLY A 13 -2.46 6.10 -12.21
CA GLY A 13 -3.61 6.40 -11.37
C GLY A 13 -3.68 7.87 -10.92
N SER A 14 -2.53 8.40 -10.48
CA SER A 14 -2.39 9.78 -9.99
C SER A 14 -2.20 10.81 -11.10
N LEU A 15 -1.55 10.46 -12.21
CA LEU A 15 -1.21 11.38 -13.31
C LEU A 15 -2.47 11.98 -13.95
N ARG A 16 -3.58 11.23 -13.98
CA ARG A 16 -4.85 11.72 -14.52
C ARG A 16 -5.44 12.89 -13.72
N LYS A 17 -5.07 13.05 -12.44
CA LYS A 17 -5.49 14.22 -11.63
C LYS A 17 -4.74 15.51 -11.99
N ALA A 18 -3.65 15.43 -12.75
CA ALA A 18 -2.76 16.57 -13.01
C ALA A 18 -2.91 17.17 -14.42
N PHE A 19 -3.57 16.47 -15.34
CA PHE A 19 -3.72 16.91 -16.74
C PHE A 19 -5.19 17.22 -17.03
N ASP A 20 -5.61 18.44 -16.69
CA ASP A 20 -6.99 18.91 -16.84
C ASP A 20 -7.20 19.85 -18.06
N ALA A 21 -6.34 19.84 -19.09
CA ALA A 21 -6.45 20.87 -20.13
C ALA A 21 -6.39 20.47 -21.62
N ASP A 22 -5.74 19.39 -22.08
CA ASP A 22 -5.52 19.31 -23.55
C ASP A 22 -5.20 17.93 -24.19
N GLY A 23 -5.60 16.79 -23.61
CA GLY A 23 -5.00 15.50 -24.00
C GLY A 23 -5.92 14.28 -24.11
N GLY A 24 -6.91 14.27 -24.99
CA GLY A 24 -7.74 13.07 -25.23
C GLY A 24 -6.93 11.78 -25.49
N LEU A 25 -5.81 11.89 -26.22
CA LEU A 25 -4.91 10.77 -26.51
C LEU A 25 -4.09 10.31 -25.29
N THR A 26 -3.71 11.24 -24.40
CA THR A 26 -2.92 10.92 -23.20
C THR A 26 -3.76 10.22 -22.15
N HIS A 27 -5.07 10.48 -22.11
CA HIS A 27 -6.00 9.80 -21.20
C HIS A 27 -6.19 8.32 -21.55
N GLU A 28 -6.42 7.97 -22.81
CA GLU A 28 -6.61 6.56 -23.22
C GLU A 28 -5.34 5.72 -23.00
N VAL A 29 -4.16 6.31 -23.28
CA VAL A 29 -2.87 5.68 -22.99
C VAL A 29 -2.69 5.48 -21.48
N THR A 30 -3.03 6.48 -20.66
CA THR A 30 -2.94 6.39 -19.20
C THR A 30 -3.87 5.31 -18.64
N ILE A 31 -5.10 5.23 -19.15
CA ILE A 31 -6.07 4.19 -18.79
C ILE A 31 -5.53 2.80 -19.18
N SER A 32 -4.99 2.66 -20.38
CA SER A 32 -4.44 1.39 -20.87
C SER A 32 -3.23 0.92 -20.06
N ILE A 33 -2.32 1.84 -19.70
CA ILE A 33 -1.17 1.53 -18.83
C ILE A 33 -1.63 1.11 -17.43
N PHE A 34 -2.61 1.83 -16.88
CA PHE A 34 -3.20 1.48 -15.60
C PHE A 34 -3.83 0.09 -15.61
N GLU A 35 -4.66 -0.19 -16.62
CA GLU A 35 -5.33 -1.48 -16.80
C GLU A 35 -4.32 -2.62 -16.96
N ALA A 36 -3.33 -2.47 -17.83
CA ALA A 36 -2.26 -3.45 -18.00
C ALA A 36 -1.49 -3.70 -16.69
N SER A 37 -1.25 -2.66 -15.90
CA SER A 37 -0.59 -2.77 -14.60
C SER A 37 -1.44 -3.54 -13.59
N VAL A 38 -2.75 -3.28 -13.55
CA VAL A 38 -3.70 -4.00 -12.68
C VAL A 38 -3.80 -5.46 -13.08
N LEU A 39 -3.99 -5.77 -14.36
CA LEU A 39 -4.08 -7.15 -14.85
C LEU A 39 -2.78 -7.92 -14.65
N SER A 40 -1.63 -7.30 -14.88
CA SER A 40 -0.32 -7.89 -14.61
C SER A 40 -0.13 -8.19 -13.12
N ALA A 41 -0.54 -7.26 -12.24
CA ALA A 41 -0.54 -7.49 -10.81
C ALA A 41 -1.48 -8.65 -10.42
N LEU A 42 -2.69 -8.72 -10.97
CA LEU A 42 -3.63 -9.81 -10.69
C LEU A 42 -3.07 -11.18 -11.08
N ARG A 43 -2.46 -11.29 -12.28
CA ARG A 43 -1.82 -12.53 -12.73
C ARG A 43 -0.64 -12.91 -11.84
N SER A 44 0.25 -11.96 -11.56
CA SER A 44 1.43 -12.21 -10.74
C SER A 44 1.09 -12.57 -9.30
N ARG A 45 -0.05 -12.14 -8.75
CA ARG A 45 -0.48 -12.50 -7.40
C ARG A 45 -0.50 -14.02 -7.17
N THR A 46 -1.08 -14.77 -8.11
CA THR A 46 -1.18 -16.24 -8.02
C THR A 46 0.20 -16.90 -7.99
N TRP A 47 1.12 -16.43 -8.84
CA TRP A 47 2.50 -16.89 -8.88
C TRP A 47 3.27 -16.56 -7.61
N VAL A 48 3.14 -15.33 -7.10
CA VAL A 48 3.81 -14.88 -5.88
C VAL A 48 3.34 -15.66 -4.66
N ASP A 49 2.04 -15.98 -4.58
CA ASP A 49 1.50 -16.83 -3.51
C ASP A 49 2.03 -18.27 -3.60
N GLY A 50 2.09 -18.85 -4.81
CA GLY A 50 2.75 -20.15 -5.02
C GLY A 50 4.22 -20.18 -4.61
N ILE A 51 4.98 -19.11 -4.90
CA ILE A 51 6.38 -18.98 -4.46
C ILE A 51 6.47 -18.93 -2.92
N LYS A 52 5.56 -18.22 -2.26
CA LYS A 52 5.51 -18.13 -0.79
C LYS A 52 5.31 -19.52 -0.17
N ASP A 53 4.39 -20.30 -0.72
CA ASP A 53 4.05 -21.63 -0.22
C ASP A 53 5.15 -22.66 -0.50
N ALA A 54 5.78 -22.59 -1.68
CA ALA A 54 6.88 -23.47 -2.05
C ALA A 54 8.19 -23.16 -1.30
N SER A 55 8.40 -21.91 -0.88
CA SER A 55 9.62 -21.53 -0.16
C SER A 55 9.72 -22.28 1.18
N ARG A 56 10.94 -22.69 1.55
CA ARG A 56 11.26 -23.17 2.90
C ARG A 56 12.00 -22.11 3.72
N ASP A 57 12.70 -21.20 3.05
CA ASP A 57 13.44 -20.11 3.68
C ASP A 57 12.50 -19.03 4.23
N THR A 58 12.67 -18.71 5.50
CA THR A 58 11.86 -17.72 6.23
C THR A 58 12.13 -16.29 5.75
N GLY A 59 13.36 -15.99 5.35
CA GLY A 59 13.72 -14.68 4.79
C GLY A 59 12.99 -14.40 3.49
N THR A 60 12.98 -15.37 2.59
CA THR A 60 12.28 -15.34 1.31
C THR A 60 10.76 -15.27 1.52
N LYS A 61 10.19 -16.08 2.43
CA LYS A 61 8.76 -15.99 2.78
C LYS A 61 8.35 -14.60 3.25
N THR A 62 9.18 -13.97 4.08
CA THR A 62 8.91 -12.62 4.61
C THR A 62 8.92 -11.59 3.48
N LYS A 63 9.91 -11.64 2.59
CA LYS A 63 9.99 -10.74 1.42
C LYS A 63 8.80 -10.93 0.48
N VAL A 64 8.46 -12.17 0.16
CA VAL A 64 7.31 -12.50 -0.71
C VAL A 64 5.99 -12.06 -0.07
N SER A 65 5.83 -12.25 1.24
CA SER A 65 4.65 -11.77 1.97
C SER A 65 4.53 -10.25 1.96
N ALA A 66 5.65 -9.53 2.07
CA ALA A 66 5.67 -8.08 1.93
C ALA A 66 5.28 -7.63 0.50
N THR A 67 5.70 -8.37 -0.53
CA THR A 67 5.27 -8.12 -1.92
C THR A 67 3.77 -8.34 -2.09
N LEU A 68 3.21 -9.44 -1.57
CA LEU A 68 1.76 -9.71 -1.60
C LEU A 68 0.98 -8.57 -0.92
N LEU A 69 1.44 -8.10 0.23
CA LEU A 69 0.80 -6.97 0.92
C LEU A 69 0.82 -5.69 0.09
N LYS A 70 1.93 -5.39 -0.62
CA LYS A 70 1.98 -4.24 -1.53
C LYS A 70 0.98 -4.37 -2.68
N MET A 71 0.76 -5.59 -3.18
CA MET A 71 -0.24 -5.88 -4.21
C MET A 71 -1.65 -5.71 -3.65
N ASP A 72 -1.94 -6.22 -2.45
CA ASP A 72 -3.22 -6.03 -1.75
C ASP A 72 -3.57 -4.54 -1.59
N ILE A 73 -2.63 -3.75 -1.07
CA ILE A 73 -2.81 -2.30 -0.91
C ILE A 73 -3.09 -1.65 -2.26
N PHE A 74 -2.38 -2.04 -3.32
CA PHE A 74 -2.63 -1.51 -4.65
C PHE A 74 -4.04 -1.87 -5.15
N PHE A 75 -4.47 -3.11 -5.01
CA PHE A 75 -5.80 -3.53 -5.43
C PHE A 75 -6.93 -2.82 -4.67
N LEU A 76 -6.75 -2.54 -3.37
CA LEU A 76 -7.69 -1.75 -2.59
C LEU A 76 -7.83 -0.30 -3.10
N GLN A 77 -6.79 0.25 -3.74
CA GLN A 77 -6.81 1.60 -4.31
C GLN A 77 -7.53 1.65 -5.67
N VAL A 78 -7.49 0.56 -6.45
CA VAL A 78 -8.02 0.52 -7.83
C VAL A 78 -9.50 0.96 -7.93
N PRO A 79 -10.45 0.45 -7.11
CA PRO A 79 -11.84 0.91 -7.17
C PRO A 79 -11.99 2.41 -6.92
N GLY A 80 -11.24 2.97 -5.97
CA GLY A 80 -11.27 4.40 -5.66
C GLY A 80 -10.74 5.25 -6.82
N THR A 81 -9.64 4.84 -7.42
CA THR A 81 -9.06 5.51 -8.61
C THR A 81 -10.03 5.48 -9.78
N VAL A 82 -10.62 4.32 -10.09
CA VAL A 82 -11.58 4.18 -11.20
C VAL A 82 -12.85 4.99 -10.95
N GLN A 83 -13.37 5.00 -9.71
CA GLN A 83 -14.54 5.81 -9.38
C GLN A 83 -14.28 7.30 -9.50
N ALA A 84 -13.10 7.79 -9.10
CA ALA A 84 -12.72 9.18 -9.33
C ALA A 84 -12.74 9.50 -10.83
N TRP A 85 -12.17 8.60 -11.64
CA TRP A 85 -12.11 8.79 -13.09
C TRP A 85 -13.47 8.81 -13.79
N LEU A 86 -14.41 7.99 -13.31
CA LEU A 86 -15.78 7.94 -13.83
C LEU A 86 -16.60 9.19 -13.42
N LYS A 87 -16.23 9.87 -12.33
CA LYS A 87 -16.92 11.08 -11.85
C LYS A 87 -16.37 12.35 -12.50
N GLU A 88 -15.06 12.41 -12.72
CA GLU A 88 -14.36 13.60 -13.20
C GLU A 88 -14.44 13.78 -14.73
N THR A 89 -14.86 12.76 -15.50
CA THR A 89 -14.77 12.84 -16.97
C THR A 89 -15.91 12.10 -17.68
N THR A 90 -16.43 12.70 -18.74
CA THR A 90 -17.31 12.03 -19.73
C THR A 90 -16.48 11.10 -20.62
N LEU A 91 -16.21 9.89 -20.11
CA LEU A 91 -15.53 8.84 -20.86
C LEU A 91 -16.49 8.15 -21.83
N PRO A 92 -15.98 7.63 -22.97
CA PRO A 92 -16.77 6.78 -23.87
C PRO A 92 -17.35 5.57 -23.13
N GLU A 93 -18.57 5.16 -23.49
CA GLU A 93 -19.28 4.06 -22.84
C GLU A 93 -18.44 2.76 -22.81
N ALA A 94 -17.76 2.45 -23.91
CA ALA A 94 -16.84 1.31 -24.01
C ALA A 94 -15.75 1.34 -22.93
N THR A 95 -15.09 2.50 -22.72
CA THR A 95 -14.04 2.67 -21.72
C THR A 95 -14.60 2.59 -20.30
N THR A 96 -15.79 3.14 -20.05
CA THR A 96 -16.45 3.02 -18.75
C THR A 96 -16.80 1.56 -18.40
N ASN A 97 -17.30 0.79 -19.37
CA ASN A 97 -17.63 -0.62 -19.20
C ASN A 97 -16.37 -1.45 -18.94
N ARG A 98 -15.28 -1.16 -19.65
CA ARG A 98 -13.97 -1.80 -19.43
C ARG A 98 -13.43 -1.55 -18.02
N LEU A 99 -13.48 -0.29 -17.56
CA LEU A 99 -13.07 0.09 -16.21
C LEU A 99 -13.96 -0.53 -15.11
N LYS A 100 -15.28 -0.61 -15.32
CA LYS A 100 -16.19 -1.30 -14.40
C LYS A 100 -15.87 -2.80 -14.33
N ALA A 101 -15.61 -3.44 -15.47
CA ALA A 101 -15.22 -4.84 -15.54
C ALA A 101 -13.89 -5.09 -14.80
N LEU A 102 -12.91 -4.19 -14.96
CA LEU A 102 -11.65 -4.23 -14.21
C LEU A 102 -11.87 -4.18 -12.70
N VAL A 103 -12.74 -3.28 -12.23
CA VAL A 103 -13.09 -3.19 -10.79
C VAL A 103 -13.78 -4.47 -10.31
N SER A 104 -14.68 -5.06 -11.09
CA SER A 104 -15.33 -6.32 -10.73
C SER A 104 -14.32 -7.47 -10.61
N GLN A 105 -13.39 -7.61 -11.57
CA GLN A 105 -12.32 -8.61 -11.50
C GLN A 105 -11.43 -8.42 -10.27
N VAL A 106 -11.07 -7.18 -9.97
CA VAL A 106 -10.28 -6.85 -8.78
C VAL A 106 -11.06 -7.20 -7.50
N LYS A 107 -12.34 -6.84 -7.42
CA LYS A 107 -13.19 -7.16 -6.25
C LYS A 107 -13.34 -8.67 -6.06
N GLU A 108 -13.58 -9.43 -7.12
CA GLU A 108 -13.68 -10.89 -7.06
C GLU A 108 -12.39 -11.51 -6.49
N LYS A 109 -11.22 -11.03 -6.92
CA LYS A 109 -9.92 -11.56 -6.49
C LYS A 109 -9.45 -11.08 -5.11
N ILE A 110 -9.98 -9.96 -4.60
CA ILE A 110 -9.72 -9.49 -3.22
C ILE A 110 -10.76 -10.04 -2.25
N ALA A 111 -12.00 -10.28 -2.70
CA ALA A 111 -13.05 -10.82 -1.85
C ALA A 111 -12.53 -12.11 -1.20
N PRO A 112 -12.82 -12.33 0.10
CA PRO A 112 -12.48 -13.59 0.76
C PRO A 112 -13.18 -14.71 -0.02
N THR A 113 -12.46 -15.34 -0.94
CA THR A 113 -13.01 -16.45 -1.70
C THR A 113 -12.90 -17.65 -0.80
N ASP A 114 -14.02 -18.03 -0.20
CA ASP A 114 -14.21 -19.15 0.73
C ASP A 114 -13.94 -20.55 0.13
N GLN A 115 -13.18 -20.68 -0.97
CA GLN A 115 -13.25 -21.91 -1.78
C GLN A 115 -11.95 -22.70 -2.03
N THR A 116 -10.86 -22.52 -1.29
CA THR A 116 -9.71 -23.45 -1.45
C THR A 116 -9.00 -23.90 -0.18
N ASN A 117 -9.45 -23.55 1.02
CA ASN A 117 -8.81 -24.02 2.25
C ASN A 117 -9.80 -24.60 3.29
N ALA A 118 -10.69 -25.49 2.84
CA ALA A 118 -11.51 -26.32 3.73
C ALA A 118 -10.73 -27.47 4.40
N HIS A 119 -9.39 -27.39 4.49
CA HIS A 119 -8.51 -28.40 5.11
C HIS A 119 -7.50 -27.78 6.10
N ARG A 120 -7.88 -26.72 6.83
CA ARG A 120 -7.09 -26.29 7.99
C ARG A 120 -7.96 -26.15 9.23
N GLY A 121 -7.67 -27.03 10.18
CA GLY A 121 -8.41 -27.26 11.40
C GLY A 121 -8.65 -26.02 12.24
N LYS A 122 -9.65 -26.17 13.11
CA LYS A 122 -10.09 -25.27 14.19
C LYS A 122 -8.93 -24.50 14.83
N ALA A 123 -8.60 -23.34 14.30
CA ALA A 123 -7.86 -22.30 15.00
C ALA A 123 -8.75 -21.07 14.99
N ARG A 124 -9.22 -20.71 16.19
CA ARG A 124 -10.07 -19.54 16.49
C ARG A 124 -9.74 -18.38 15.55
N ALA A 125 -10.68 -18.04 14.69
CA ALA A 125 -10.67 -16.83 13.90
C ALA A 125 -10.77 -15.62 14.85
N ARG A 126 -9.63 -15.20 15.41
CA ARG A 126 -9.48 -13.83 15.88
C ARG A 126 -9.48 -12.98 14.63
N GLN A 127 -10.62 -12.35 14.39
CA GLN A 127 -10.86 -11.28 13.44
C GLN A 127 -9.81 -10.18 13.69
N ARG A 128 -8.62 -10.33 13.11
CA ARG A 128 -7.61 -9.28 13.09
C ARG A 128 -7.96 -8.42 11.90
N LEU A 129 -8.55 -7.26 12.17
CA LEU A 129 -8.57 -6.12 11.27
C LEU A 129 -7.12 -5.88 10.81
N LEU A 130 -6.77 -6.40 9.64
CA LEU A 130 -5.50 -6.16 8.99
C LEU A 130 -5.53 -4.72 8.46
N GLY A 131 -4.73 -3.84 9.06
CA GLY A 131 -4.15 -2.73 8.29
C GLY A 131 -4.55 -1.30 8.61
N VAL A 132 -5.17 -1.00 9.76
CA VAL A 132 -5.00 0.34 10.35
C VAL A 132 -3.91 0.22 11.40
N VAL A 133 -2.65 0.36 10.97
CA VAL A 133 -1.62 0.80 11.89
C VAL A 133 -2.01 2.24 12.21
N PRO A 134 -2.34 2.59 13.47
CA PRO A 134 -2.50 4.00 13.81
C PRO A 134 -1.21 4.69 13.36
N ILE A 135 -1.32 5.79 12.61
CA ILE A 135 -0.19 6.70 12.44
C ILE A 135 0.07 7.26 13.83
N VAL A 136 0.81 6.50 14.65
CA VAL A 136 1.45 7.02 15.83
C VAL A 136 2.50 7.96 15.25
N ARG A 137 2.17 9.26 15.19
CA ARG A 137 3.17 10.32 15.05
C ARG A 137 4.33 9.89 15.94
N LYS A 138 5.48 9.57 15.35
CA LYS A 138 6.67 9.21 16.12
C LYS A 138 6.89 10.40 17.07
N ARG A 139 6.54 10.23 18.35
CA ARG A 139 6.98 11.18 19.38
C ARG A 139 8.49 11.18 19.27
N ARG A 140 9.09 12.34 18.98
CA ARG A 140 10.53 12.56 19.05
C ARG A 140 11.02 11.84 20.31
N LYS A 141 11.83 10.80 20.14
CA LYS A 141 12.51 10.18 21.27
C LYS A 141 13.57 11.19 21.69
N ARG A 142 13.24 12.01 22.70
CA ARG A 142 14.21 12.87 23.37
C ARG A 142 15.34 11.98 23.88
N LEU A 143 16.58 12.42 23.72
CA LEU A 143 17.70 11.81 24.40
C LEU A 143 17.40 11.81 25.91
N ARG A 144 17.59 10.65 26.55
CA ARG A 144 17.40 10.46 27.99
C ARG A 144 18.71 10.00 28.57
N SER A 145 19.09 10.58 29.70
CA SER A 145 20.23 10.09 30.43
C SER A 145 19.95 8.68 30.94
N ARG A 146 21.01 7.87 31.12
CA ARG A 146 20.88 6.53 31.71
C ARG A 146 20.72 6.57 33.23
N HIS A 147 20.82 7.76 33.85
CA HIS A 147 20.76 7.96 35.29
C HIS A 147 19.46 8.71 35.67
N PRO A 148 18.53 8.06 36.39
CA PRO A 148 17.20 8.60 36.64
C PRO A 148 17.20 9.91 37.45
N ILE A 149 18.23 10.14 38.27
CA ILE A 149 18.39 11.36 39.06
C ILE A 149 18.73 12.55 38.15
N ILE A 150 19.62 12.35 37.18
CA ILE A 150 20.02 13.39 36.21
C ILE A 150 18.84 13.72 35.29
N ASP A 151 18.09 12.72 34.86
CA ASP A 151 16.84 12.90 34.11
C ASP A 151 15.78 13.68 34.90
N ALA A 152 15.72 13.54 36.23
CA ALA A 152 14.78 14.27 37.07
C ALA A 152 15.15 15.76 37.18
N PHE A 153 16.41 16.08 37.48
CA PHE A 153 16.89 17.46 37.56
C PHE A 153 16.73 18.22 36.22
N LEU A 154 17.05 17.56 35.11
CA LEU A 154 16.91 18.18 33.77
C LEU A 154 15.46 18.41 33.34
N ASN A 155 14.50 17.70 33.94
CA ASN A 155 13.08 17.91 33.69
C ASN A 155 12.46 18.99 34.59
N GLU A 156 13.03 19.27 35.77
CA GLU A 156 12.53 20.30 36.70
C GLU A 156 12.93 21.73 36.28
N GLU A 157 14.09 21.91 35.64
CA GLU A 157 14.62 23.24 35.27
C GLU A 157 14.30 23.71 33.85
N ASP A 158 13.32 23.12 33.16
CA ASP A 158 13.07 23.40 31.73
C ASP A 158 14.37 23.26 30.89
N GLY A 159 15.18 22.24 31.17
CA GLY A 159 16.45 21.90 30.51
C GLY A 159 16.33 21.43 29.05
N VAL A 160 15.33 21.95 28.33
CA VAL A 160 15.09 21.73 26.91
C VAL A 160 16.28 22.21 26.07
N ASP A 161 16.94 23.28 26.51
CA ASP A 161 18.09 23.90 25.83
C ASP A 161 19.35 23.03 25.95
N ALA A 162 19.59 22.42 27.11
CA ALA A 162 20.77 21.60 27.35
C ALA A 162 20.85 20.36 26.43
N PHE A 163 19.71 19.79 26.05
CA PHE A 163 19.66 18.69 25.09
C PHE A 163 19.71 19.17 23.63
N ALA A 164 19.29 20.40 23.34
CA ALA A 164 19.38 20.96 22.00
C ALA A 164 20.84 21.27 21.63
N ASP A 165 21.59 21.87 22.55
CA ASP A 165 23.03 22.15 22.37
C ASP A 165 23.87 20.86 22.20
N LEU A 166 23.47 19.79 22.90
CA LEU A 166 24.09 18.46 22.79
C LEU A 166 23.70 17.72 21.49
N GLU A 167 22.52 17.99 20.94
CA GLU A 167 22.09 17.45 19.64
C GLU A 167 22.84 18.13 18.47
N ASP A 168 23.12 19.44 18.56
CA ASP A 168 23.91 20.18 17.55
C ASP A 168 25.42 19.84 17.59
N PHE A 169 25.97 19.39 18.72
CA PHE A 169 27.39 19.00 18.83
C PHE A 169 27.71 17.61 18.22
N ILE A 170 26.68 16.80 17.95
CA ILE A 170 26.82 15.40 17.48
C ILE A 170 26.60 15.26 15.96
N GLU A 171 26.19 16.33 15.26
CA GLU A 171 26.23 16.45 13.78
C GLU A 171 27.59 16.95 13.27
#